data_AF-A0A959WC72-F1
#
_entry.id   AF-A0A959WC72-F1
#
_cell.length_a   1.000
_cell.length_b   1.000
_cell.length_c   1.000
_cell.angle_alpha   90.00
_cell.angle_beta   90.00
_cell.angle_gamma   90.00
#
_symmetry.space_group_name_H-M   'P 1'
#
loop_
_entity.id
_entity.type
_entity.pdbx_description
1 polymer ?
#
loop_
_entity_poly.entity_id
_entity_poly.type
_entity_poly.pdbx_seq_one_letter_code
_entity_poly.pdbx_strand_id
1 'polypeptide(L)'
;MAKAERAIRAEVSGSDEGAGLRAAMVRRAAADGVLGWVRRDAGGVVRVHAEGDREAVESLLAFLRDRAADTEVAVTEVKPEGHEQFAIRGVDAGIFVVQEHRNARGTHFDLRLEVDGVLRSWAVPKGPSMDPAVKRMAIGVPDHDLAHAEFEGELGDGAVRIWDRGGYEQGGRVPWPEAIDRGHAVFVLHGERLRGGFALQRTRGGDKPQWLLIKRRDDEARPGSDVVAEAEAAGT
;
A
#
# COMPACT_ATOMS: atom_id res chain seq x y z
N MET A 1 -29.49 -22.21 -3.82
CA MET A 1 -29.05 -22.11 -2.41
C MET A 1 -27.86 -21.17 -2.37
N ALA A 2 -27.77 -20.26 -1.40
CA ALA A 2 -26.56 -19.45 -1.25
C ALA A 2 -25.38 -20.37 -0.95
N LYS A 3 -24.30 -20.24 -1.71
CA LYS A 3 -23.06 -21.00 -1.51
C LYS A 3 -22.49 -20.67 -0.12
N ALA A 4 -21.99 -21.68 0.60
CA ALA A 4 -21.46 -21.48 1.95
C ALA A 4 -20.18 -20.64 1.86
N GLU A 5 -20.17 -19.45 2.46
CA GLU A 5 -18.98 -18.60 2.50
C GLU A 5 -17.94 -19.17 3.48
N ARG A 6 -16.67 -19.03 3.10
CA ARG A 6 -15.50 -19.40 3.91
C ARG A 6 -14.41 -18.36 3.71
N ALA A 7 -13.63 -18.09 4.76
CA ALA A 7 -12.40 -17.31 4.68
C ALA A 7 -11.26 -17.98 5.45
N ILE A 8 -10.06 -17.99 4.88
CA ILE A 8 -8.87 -18.60 5.48
C ILE A 8 -7.64 -17.70 5.31
N ARG A 9 -6.70 -17.85 6.25
CA ARG A 9 -5.31 -17.46 6.06
C ARG A 9 -4.45 -18.70 5.93
N ALA A 10 -3.51 -18.67 4.98
CA ALA A 10 -2.51 -19.72 4.82
C ALA A 10 -1.10 -19.12 4.82
N GLU A 11 -0.16 -19.83 5.43
CA GLU A 11 1.27 -19.47 5.45
C GLU A 11 2.11 -20.63 4.92
N VAL A 12 3.06 -20.31 4.03
CA VAL A 12 3.98 -21.25 3.41
C VAL A 12 5.41 -20.78 3.66
N SER A 13 6.18 -21.57 4.42
CA SER A 13 7.51 -21.18 4.91
C SER A 13 8.62 -22.01 4.24
N GLY A 14 9.42 -21.42 3.35
CA GLY A 14 10.56 -22.12 2.72
C GLY A 14 10.43 -22.40 1.23
N SER A 15 9.48 -21.78 0.53
CA SER A 15 9.38 -21.92 -0.93
C SER A 15 10.34 -20.97 -1.67
N ASP A 16 11.22 -21.51 -2.50
CA ASP A 16 12.12 -20.75 -3.39
C ASP A 16 11.39 -20.14 -4.61
N GLU A 17 10.18 -20.60 -4.95
CA GLU A 17 9.42 -20.19 -6.15
C GLU A 17 8.51 -18.94 -5.96
N GLY A 18 9.01 -17.92 -5.24
CA GLY A 18 8.18 -16.81 -4.75
C GLY A 18 7.47 -15.95 -5.80
N ALA A 19 8.00 -15.82 -7.02
CA ALA A 19 7.39 -15.01 -8.08
C ALA A 19 6.36 -15.78 -8.93
N GLY A 20 6.68 -17.03 -9.31
CA GLY A 20 5.82 -17.88 -10.14
C GLY A 20 4.55 -18.34 -9.41
N LEU A 21 4.66 -18.63 -8.12
CA LEU A 21 3.55 -19.07 -7.29
C LEU A 21 2.47 -17.97 -7.16
N ARG A 22 2.85 -16.75 -6.75
CA ARG A 22 1.90 -15.65 -6.51
C ARG A 22 1.08 -15.31 -7.76
N ALA A 23 1.73 -15.22 -8.92
CA ALA A 23 1.05 -14.96 -10.19
C ALA A 23 0.11 -16.12 -10.60
N ALA A 24 0.50 -17.36 -10.34
CA ALA A 24 -0.34 -18.52 -10.62
C ALA A 24 -1.58 -18.57 -9.69
N MET A 25 -1.41 -18.24 -8.42
CA MET A 25 -2.53 -18.13 -7.47
C MET A 25 -3.55 -17.08 -7.89
N VAL A 26 -3.11 -15.89 -8.35
CA VAL A 26 -4.03 -14.86 -8.85
C VAL A 26 -4.86 -15.39 -10.02
N ARG A 27 -4.23 -16.05 -11.00
CA ARG A 27 -4.97 -16.65 -12.14
C ARG A 27 -5.97 -17.70 -11.69
N ARG A 28 -5.58 -18.55 -10.73
CA ARG A 28 -6.46 -19.59 -10.18
C ARG A 28 -7.64 -18.99 -9.42
N ALA A 29 -7.37 -18.08 -8.49
CA ALA A 29 -8.41 -17.40 -7.71
C ALA A 29 -9.41 -16.66 -8.61
N ALA A 30 -8.93 -15.99 -9.66
CA ALA A 30 -9.80 -15.33 -10.63
C ALA A 30 -10.71 -16.31 -11.40
N ALA A 31 -10.20 -17.50 -11.76
CA ALA A 31 -11.00 -18.52 -12.44
C ALA A 31 -12.08 -19.12 -11.52
N ASP A 32 -11.78 -19.25 -10.23
CA ASP A 32 -12.67 -19.88 -9.25
C ASP A 32 -13.58 -18.87 -8.52
N GLY A 33 -13.40 -17.56 -8.76
CA GLY A 33 -14.16 -16.49 -8.09
C GLY A 33 -13.78 -16.28 -6.63
N VAL A 34 -12.57 -16.67 -6.24
CA VAL A 34 -12.03 -16.44 -4.89
C VAL A 34 -11.52 -15.00 -4.78
N LEU A 35 -11.78 -14.37 -3.64
CA LEU A 35 -11.34 -13.01 -3.30
C LEU A 35 -10.26 -13.10 -2.21
N GLY A 36 -9.39 -12.11 -2.09
CA GLY A 36 -8.28 -12.19 -1.13
C GLY A 36 -6.97 -11.57 -1.59
N TRP A 37 -5.89 -12.16 -1.14
CA TRP A 37 -4.56 -11.73 -1.51
C TRP A 37 -3.52 -12.81 -1.30
N VAL A 38 -2.40 -12.68 -2.01
CA VAL A 38 -1.17 -13.42 -1.74
C VAL A 38 -0.01 -12.45 -1.63
N ARG A 39 0.84 -12.60 -0.62
CA ARG A 39 2.08 -11.82 -0.47
C ARG A 39 3.24 -12.71 -0.09
N ARG A 40 4.45 -12.24 -0.37
CA ARG A 40 5.68 -12.82 0.19
C ARG A 40 6.26 -11.76 1.11
N ASP A 41 6.60 -12.13 2.33
CA ASP A 41 7.30 -11.21 3.23
C ASP A 41 8.82 -11.25 3.01
N ALA A 42 9.54 -10.36 3.69
CA ALA A 42 11.00 -10.27 3.61
C ALA A 42 11.72 -11.55 4.10
N GLY A 43 11.06 -12.34 4.95
CA GLY A 43 11.55 -13.66 5.40
C GLY A 43 11.32 -14.79 4.39
N GLY A 44 10.74 -14.47 3.24
CA GLY A 44 10.45 -15.43 2.17
C GLY A 44 9.16 -16.21 2.37
N VAL A 45 8.41 -15.96 3.45
CA VAL A 45 7.15 -16.65 3.77
C VAL A 45 6.05 -16.14 2.86
N VAL A 46 5.37 -17.06 2.16
CA VAL A 46 4.20 -16.71 1.36
C VAL A 46 2.96 -16.78 2.25
N ARG A 47 2.29 -15.65 2.41
CA ARG A 47 1.03 -15.54 3.13
C ARG A 47 -0.12 -15.31 2.16
N VAL A 48 -1.24 -15.97 2.43
CA VAL A 48 -2.45 -15.92 1.61
C VAL A 48 -3.63 -15.62 2.50
N HIS A 49 -4.51 -14.73 2.06
CA HIS A 49 -5.90 -14.70 2.52
C HIS A 49 -6.78 -15.09 1.35
N ALA A 50 -7.74 -15.98 1.57
CA ALA A 50 -8.68 -16.41 0.56
C ALA A 50 -10.08 -16.47 1.16
N GLU A 51 -11.05 -15.85 0.49
CA GLU A 51 -12.44 -15.84 0.89
C GLU A 51 -13.39 -15.98 -0.30
N GLY A 52 -14.57 -16.55 -0.05
CA GLY A 52 -15.61 -16.75 -1.05
C GLY A 52 -16.34 -18.07 -0.84
N ASP A 53 -16.82 -18.66 -1.93
CA ASP A 53 -17.44 -19.99 -1.92
C ASP A 53 -16.49 -21.05 -1.34
N ARG A 54 -17.00 -21.87 -0.41
CA ARG A 54 -16.22 -22.90 0.28
C ARG A 54 -15.49 -23.84 -0.68
N GLU A 55 -16.16 -24.30 -1.74
CA GLU A 55 -15.54 -25.20 -2.73
C GLU A 55 -14.41 -24.49 -3.49
N ALA A 56 -14.62 -23.23 -3.88
CA ALA A 56 -13.61 -22.42 -4.54
C ALA A 56 -12.38 -22.17 -3.65
N VAL A 57 -12.59 -21.84 -2.37
CA VAL A 57 -11.51 -21.65 -1.38
C VAL A 57 -10.73 -22.95 -1.15
N GLU A 58 -11.41 -24.09 -1.03
CA GLU A 58 -10.74 -25.40 -0.91
C GLU A 58 -9.95 -25.75 -2.18
N SER A 59 -10.49 -25.43 -3.36
CA SER A 59 -9.79 -25.64 -4.62
C SER A 59 -8.49 -24.83 -4.72
N LEU A 60 -8.52 -23.55 -4.32
CA LEU A 60 -7.34 -22.70 -4.27
C LEU A 60 -6.31 -23.20 -3.23
N LEU A 61 -6.78 -23.70 -2.08
CA LEU A 61 -5.91 -24.26 -1.05
C LEU A 61 -5.24 -25.57 -1.49
N ALA A 62 -5.98 -26.45 -2.19
CA ALA A 62 -5.41 -27.65 -2.79
C ALA A 62 -4.34 -27.31 -3.83
N PHE A 63 -4.60 -26.29 -4.66
CA PHE A 63 -3.62 -25.75 -5.60
C PHE A 63 -2.37 -25.22 -4.89
N LEU A 64 -2.52 -24.46 -3.79
CA LEU A 64 -1.39 -23.96 -3.01
C LEU A 64 -0.53 -25.11 -2.45
N ARG A 65 -1.16 -26.15 -1.88
CA ARG A 65 -0.46 -27.31 -1.33
C ARG A 65 0.28 -28.12 -2.39
N ASP A 66 -0.31 -28.30 -3.56
CA ASP A 66 0.34 -28.97 -4.70
C ASP A 66 1.62 -28.23 -5.14
N ARG A 67 1.55 -26.90 -5.21
CA ARG A 67 2.71 -26.06 -5.57
C ARG A 67 3.75 -25.92 -4.47
N ALA A 68 3.37 -26.19 -3.22
CA ALA A 68 4.23 -26.11 -2.05
C ALA A 68 4.49 -27.52 -1.47
N ALA A 69 4.53 -28.55 -2.32
CA ALA A 69 4.55 -29.96 -1.90
C ALA A 69 5.69 -30.29 -0.90
N ASP A 70 6.82 -29.59 -1.00
CA ASP A 70 7.99 -29.77 -0.13
C ASP A 70 7.99 -28.83 1.09
N THR A 71 6.86 -28.19 1.41
CA THR A 71 6.78 -27.13 2.43
C THR A 71 5.53 -27.26 3.28
N GLU A 72 5.65 -26.95 4.58
CA GLU A 72 4.50 -26.89 5.47
C GLU A 72 3.58 -25.72 5.09
N VAL A 73 2.28 -26.01 4.96
CA VAL A 73 1.22 -25.02 4.72
C VAL A 73 0.34 -24.94 5.96
N ALA A 74 0.59 -23.96 6.81
CA ALA A 74 -0.24 -23.68 7.98
C ALA A 74 -1.51 -22.95 7.54
N VAL A 75 -2.69 -23.41 7.99
CA VAL A 75 -3.98 -22.82 7.58
C VAL A 75 -4.81 -22.51 8.82
N THR A 76 -5.37 -21.30 8.85
CA THR A 76 -6.30 -20.84 9.90
C THR A 76 -7.58 -20.31 9.28
N GLU A 77 -8.71 -20.62 9.89
CA GLU A 77 -10.00 -20.04 9.51
C GLU A 77 -10.14 -18.64 10.10
N VAL A 78 -10.62 -17.70 9.30
CA VAL A 78 -10.79 -16.29 9.68
C VAL A 78 -12.16 -15.79 9.27
N LYS A 79 -12.54 -14.58 9.72
CA LYS A 79 -13.73 -13.92 9.21
C LYS A 79 -13.46 -13.34 7.82
N PRO A 80 -14.45 -13.31 6.91
CA PRO A 80 -14.33 -12.56 5.67
C PRO A 80 -14.01 -11.09 5.95
N GLU A 81 -13.07 -10.54 5.18
CA GLU A 81 -12.61 -9.16 5.24
C GLU A 81 -13.30 -8.27 4.19
N GLY A 82 -14.07 -8.87 3.26
CA GLY A 82 -14.84 -8.14 2.25
C GLY A 82 -13.95 -7.63 1.10
N HIS A 83 -13.01 -8.45 0.66
CA HIS A 83 -12.16 -8.17 -0.48
C HIS A 83 -12.97 -8.19 -1.78
N GLU A 84 -12.72 -7.23 -2.66
CA GLU A 84 -13.41 -7.14 -3.96
C GLU A 84 -12.65 -7.89 -5.09
N GLN A 85 -11.49 -8.47 -4.76
CA GLN A 85 -10.63 -9.19 -5.71
C GLN A 85 -9.60 -10.06 -4.97
N PHE A 86 -8.95 -10.97 -5.71
CA PHE A 86 -7.71 -11.62 -5.29
C PHE A 86 -6.49 -10.92 -5.91
N ALA A 87 -5.55 -10.44 -5.08
CA ALA A 87 -4.42 -9.63 -5.55
C ALA A 87 -3.06 -10.10 -5.02
N ILE A 88 -1.98 -9.79 -5.76
CA ILE A 88 -0.64 -9.83 -5.16
C ILE A 88 -0.49 -8.58 -4.27
N ARG A 89 -0.07 -8.79 -3.01
CA ARG A 89 0.44 -7.76 -2.09
C ARG A 89 1.93 -8.05 -1.84
N GLY A 90 2.71 -7.14 -1.27
CA GLY A 90 4.14 -7.41 -1.06
C GLY A 90 4.98 -7.31 -2.32
N VAL A 91 4.68 -6.39 -3.24
CA VAL A 91 5.58 -6.10 -4.36
C VAL A 91 6.36 -4.85 -3.99
N ASP A 92 7.58 -5.04 -3.49
CA ASP A 92 8.49 -3.93 -3.21
C ASP A 92 8.63 -3.04 -4.44
N ALA A 93 8.46 -1.74 -4.24
CA ALA A 93 8.41 -0.76 -5.32
C ALA A 93 9.51 0.30 -5.21
N GLY A 94 10.01 0.58 -4.00
CA GLY A 94 11.10 1.53 -3.78
C GLY A 94 10.98 2.22 -2.44
N ILE A 95 11.57 3.42 -2.34
CA ILE A 95 11.47 4.26 -1.15
C ILE A 95 10.30 5.24 -1.23
N PHE A 96 9.85 5.67 -0.05
CA PHE A 96 9.03 6.85 0.09
C PHE A 96 9.64 7.80 1.12
N VAL A 97 9.31 9.08 0.96
CA VAL A 97 9.59 10.11 1.95
C VAL A 97 8.38 11.03 2.08
N VAL A 98 8.15 11.52 3.29
CA VAL A 98 7.27 12.65 3.55
C VAL A 98 8.12 13.76 4.14
N GLN A 99 8.21 14.88 3.44
CA GLN A 99 8.92 16.07 3.92
C GLN A 99 7.92 17.10 4.43
N GLU A 100 8.10 17.56 5.66
CA GLU A 100 7.40 18.71 6.20
C GLU A 100 8.07 19.99 5.73
N HIS A 101 7.32 20.83 5.03
CA HIS A 101 7.74 22.13 4.54
C HIS A 101 7.03 23.22 5.33
N ARG A 102 7.76 23.92 6.20
CA ARG A 102 7.26 25.06 6.98
C ARG A 102 7.74 26.35 6.33
N ASN A 103 6.88 27.32 6.11
CA ASN A 103 7.27 28.66 5.70
C ASN A 103 6.31 29.72 6.26
N ALA A 104 6.54 31.00 5.94
CA ALA A 104 5.70 32.10 6.41
C ALA A 104 4.21 32.00 6.02
N ARG A 105 3.86 31.18 5.02
CA ARG A 105 2.48 30.96 4.56
C ARG A 105 1.81 29.75 5.22
N GLY A 106 2.55 28.99 6.02
CA GLY A 106 2.07 27.82 6.74
C GLY A 106 2.89 26.56 6.45
N THR A 107 2.38 25.43 6.94
CA THR A 107 2.99 24.11 6.79
C THR A 107 2.26 23.32 5.70
N HIS A 108 3.01 22.58 4.89
CA HIS A 108 2.50 21.50 4.05
C HIS A 108 3.46 20.32 4.08
N PHE A 109 3.02 19.19 3.53
CA PHE A 109 3.80 17.96 3.52
C PHE A 109 3.95 17.47 2.09
N ASP A 110 5.16 17.25 1.62
CA ASP A 110 5.43 16.65 0.32
C ASP A 110 5.56 15.15 0.48
N LEU A 111 4.55 14.40 -0.01
CA LEU A 111 4.63 12.94 -0.16
C LEU A 111 5.36 12.64 -1.46
N ARG A 112 6.39 11.81 -1.38
CA ARG A 112 7.16 11.37 -2.55
C ARG A 112 7.31 9.86 -2.57
N LEU A 113 7.15 9.28 -3.76
CA LEU A 113 7.30 7.85 -4.02
C LEU A 113 8.31 7.66 -5.14
N GLU A 114 9.29 6.80 -4.94
CA GLU A 114 10.23 6.39 -5.98
C GLU A 114 9.51 5.58 -7.05
N VAL A 115 9.53 6.04 -8.30
CA VAL A 115 8.94 5.36 -9.45
C VAL A 115 9.83 5.61 -10.66
N ASP A 116 10.28 4.55 -11.33
CA ASP A 116 11.14 4.63 -12.51
C ASP A 116 12.37 5.54 -12.33
N GLY A 117 12.99 5.49 -11.15
CA GLY A 117 14.22 6.23 -10.84
C GLY A 117 14.03 7.71 -10.50
N VAL A 118 12.80 8.19 -10.32
CA VAL A 118 12.49 9.55 -9.86
C VAL A 118 11.50 9.54 -8.70
N LEU A 119 11.46 10.63 -7.94
CA LEU A 119 10.48 10.85 -6.88
C LEU A 119 9.23 11.53 -7.45
N ARG A 120 8.20 10.73 -7.74
CA ARG A 120 6.85 11.24 -8.03
C ARG A 120 6.31 11.92 -6.79
N SER A 121 5.91 13.19 -6.91
CA SER A 121 5.75 14.07 -5.76
C SER A 121 4.36 14.73 -5.70
N TRP A 122 3.82 14.82 -4.49
CA TRP A 122 2.56 15.50 -4.21
C TRP A 122 2.65 16.36 -2.95
N ALA A 123 2.27 17.63 -3.07
CA ALA A 123 2.08 18.50 -1.91
C ALA A 123 0.72 18.23 -1.25
N VAL A 124 0.74 17.96 0.05
CA VAL A 124 -0.41 17.60 0.89
C VAL A 124 -0.58 18.70 1.96
N PRO A 125 -1.41 19.73 1.71
CA PRO A 125 -1.43 20.94 2.55
C PRO A 125 -1.79 20.71 4.02
N LYS A 126 -2.61 19.69 4.32
CA LYS A 126 -2.99 19.35 5.69
C LYS A 126 -2.29 18.09 6.22
N GLY A 127 -1.26 17.63 5.51
CA GLY A 127 -0.57 16.38 5.78
C GLY A 127 -1.40 15.11 5.55
N PRO A 128 -0.80 13.93 5.73
CA PRO A 128 -1.47 12.65 5.62
C PRO A 128 -2.51 12.45 6.75
N SER A 129 -3.28 11.37 6.68
CA SER A 129 -4.15 10.92 7.77
C SER A 129 -4.09 9.40 7.86
N MET A 130 -4.18 8.88 9.09
CA MET A 130 -4.35 7.45 9.35
C MET A 130 -5.83 7.08 9.53
N ASP A 131 -6.76 8.03 9.43
CA ASP A 131 -8.20 7.79 9.45
C ASP A 131 -8.75 7.57 8.03
N PRO A 132 -9.28 6.38 7.70
CA PRO A 132 -9.88 6.08 6.39
C PRO A 132 -11.09 6.95 6.01
N ALA A 133 -11.73 7.62 6.98
CA ALA A 133 -12.83 8.56 6.72
C ALA A 133 -12.34 9.93 6.22
N VAL A 134 -11.06 10.27 6.45
CA VAL A 134 -10.48 11.56 6.12
C VAL A 134 -9.77 11.50 4.76
N LYS A 135 -10.29 12.23 3.77
CA LYS A 135 -9.66 12.38 2.45
C LYS A 135 -8.79 13.62 2.44
N ARG A 136 -7.49 13.48 2.16
CA ARG A 136 -6.54 14.60 2.11
C ARG A 136 -6.33 15.04 0.67
N MET A 137 -6.41 16.34 0.40
CA MET A 137 -6.04 16.88 -0.90
C MET A 137 -4.52 16.71 -1.10
N ALA A 138 -4.13 16.24 -2.29
CA ALA A 138 -2.76 16.08 -2.72
C ALA A 138 -2.61 16.71 -4.10
N ILE A 139 -1.66 17.63 -4.27
CA ILE A 139 -1.45 18.39 -5.51
C ILE A 139 -0.18 17.87 -6.15
N GLY A 140 -0.26 17.36 -7.37
CA GLY A 140 0.92 16.90 -8.10
C GLY A 140 1.87 18.07 -8.35
N VAL A 141 3.14 17.85 -8.04
CA VAL A 141 4.25 18.79 -8.27
C VAL A 141 5.30 18.11 -9.15
N PRO A 142 6.25 18.86 -9.73
CA PRO A 142 7.30 18.26 -10.55
C PRO A 142 8.04 17.13 -9.83
N ASP A 143 8.52 16.16 -10.59
CA ASP A 143 9.33 15.07 -10.07
C ASP A 143 10.64 15.59 -9.49
N HIS A 144 11.17 14.89 -8.49
CA HIS A 144 12.46 15.20 -7.88
C HIS A 144 13.44 14.05 -8.13
N ASP A 145 14.74 14.34 -8.08
CA ASP A 145 15.75 13.27 -8.08
C ASP A 145 15.70 12.46 -6.77
N LEU A 146 16.32 11.29 -6.76
CA LEU A 146 16.34 10.43 -5.58
C LEU A 146 17.13 11.03 -4.42
N ALA A 147 18.16 11.83 -4.70
CA ALA A 147 18.96 12.49 -3.66
C ALA A 147 18.11 13.45 -2.81
N HIS A 148 17.04 14.01 -3.38
CA HIS A 148 16.09 14.84 -2.66
C HIS A 148 15.38 14.13 -1.51
N ALA A 149 15.32 12.79 -1.50
CA ALA A 149 14.73 12.02 -0.41
C ALA A 149 15.47 12.18 0.93
N GLU A 150 16.74 12.57 0.88
CA GLU A 150 17.60 12.76 2.06
C GLU A 150 17.71 14.23 2.47
N PHE A 151 17.08 15.15 1.73
CA PHE A 151 17.23 16.58 1.97
C PHE A 151 16.47 17.04 3.22
N GLU A 152 17.20 17.73 4.11
CA GLU A 152 16.70 18.54 5.21
C GLU A 152 17.49 19.85 5.25
N GLY A 153 16.84 20.95 5.62
CA GLY A 153 17.53 22.23 5.77
C GLY A 153 16.64 23.45 5.82
N GLU A 154 17.26 24.59 6.12
CA GLU A 154 16.64 25.92 6.08
C GLU A 154 16.57 26.41 4.62
N LEU A 155 15.41 26.94 4.24
CA LEU A 155 15.11 27.51 2.93
C LEU A 155 14.58 28.93 3.11
N GLY A 156 15.41 29.97 2.96
CA GLY A 156 14.94 31.36 2.91
C GLY A 156 13.95 31.75 4.04
N ASP A 157 12.65 31.72 3.73
CA ASP A 157 11.53 32.02 4.65
C ASP A 157 10.92 30.78 5.34
N GLY A 158 11.61 29.65 5.34
CA GLY A 158 11.11 28.37 5.80
C GLY A 158 12.17 27.30 6.03
N ALA A 159 11.72 26.07 6.28
CA ALA A 159 12.58 24.90 6.49
C ALA A 159 11.90 23.62 5.98
N VAL A 160 12.72 22.66 5.59
CA VAL A 160 12.33 21.31 5.18
C VAL A 160 12.89 20.31 6.17
N ARG A 161 12.04 19.41 6.66
CA ARG A 161 12.42 18.28 7.53
C ARG A 161 11.80 17.00 7.02
N ILE A 162 12.50 15.88 7.18
CA ILE A 162 11.93 14.56 6.92
C ILE A 162 10.97 14.25 8.07
N TRP A 163 9.69 14.18 7.73
CA TRP A 163 8.61 13.88 8.66
C TRP A 163 8.37 12.38 8.81
N ASP A 164 8.53 11.62 7.73
CA ASP A 164 8.52 10.15 7.73
C ASP A 164 9.28 9.62 6.51
N ARG A 165 9.76 8.38 6.57
CA ARG A 165 10.42 7.70 5.45
C ARG A 165 10.38 6.19 5.63
N GLY A 166 10.53 5.47 4.53
CA GLY A 166 10.65 4.02 4.56
C GLY A 166 10.59 3.40 3.18
N GLY A 167 10.45 2.08 3.15
CA GLY A 167 10.10 1.35 1.93
C GLY A 167 8.60 1.39 1.66
N TYR A 168 8.20 1.14 0.42
CA TYR A 168 6.80 0.94 0.09
C TYR A 168 6.60 -0.19 -0.92
N GLU A 169 5.41 -0.76 -0.90
CA GLU A 169 4.95 -1.74 -1.87
C GLU A 169 3.95 -1.12 -2.82
N GLN A 170 4.02 -1.47 -4.10
CA GLN A 170 2.92 -1.19 -5.02
C GLN A 170 1.76 -2.15 -4.78
N GLY A 171 0.55 -1.61 -4.83
CA GLY A 171 -0.70 -2.36 -4.75
C GLY A 171 -1.60 -2.09 -5.96
N GLY A 172 -2.74 -2.78 -5.99
CA GLY A 172 -3.72 -2.66 -7.08
C GLY A 172 -3.45 -3.60 -8.25
N ARG A 173 -4.24 -3.45 -9.33
CA ARG A 173 -4.17 -4.32 -10.53
C ARG A 173 -3.26 -3.78 -11.62
N VAL A 174 -3.00 -2.46 -11.59
CA VAL A 174 -2.23 -1.77 -12.62
C VAL A 174 -0.83 -1.56 -12.06
N PRO A 175 0.23 -2.02 -12.75
CA PRO A 175 1.59 -1.78 -12.31
C PRO A 175 1.92 -0.28 -12.36
N TRP A 176 2.90 0.13 -11.57
CA TRP A 176 3.48 1.45 -11.69
C TRP A 176 4.46 1.47 -12.88
N PRO A 177 4.60 2.58 -13.61
CA PRO A 177 4.02 3.91 -13.37
C PRO A 177 2.56 4.08 -13.85
N GLU A 178 2.03 3.12 -14.63
CA GLU A 178 0.74 3.27 -15.33
C GLU A 178 -0.44 3.56 -14.37
N ALA A 179 -0.40 3.04 -13.15
CA ALA A 179 -1.41 3.34 -12.12
C ALA A 179 -1.53 4.85 -11.83
N ILE A 180 -0.40 5.57 -11.77
CA ILE A 180 -0.36 7.02 -11.62
C ILE A 180 -0.94 7.68 -12.88
N ASP A 181 -0.53 7.26 -14.07
CA ASP A 181 -1.00 7.85 -15.33
C ASP A 181 -2.52 7.73 -15.46
N ARG A 182 -3.08 6.57 -15.10
CA ARG A 182 -4.53 6.32 -15.05
C ARG A 182 -5.25 7.10 -13.94
N GLY A 183 -4.53 7.62 -12.95
CA GLY A 183 -5.09 8.45 -11.89
C GLY A 183 -5.62 7.68 -10.70
N HIS A 184 -5.21 6.43 -10.55
CA HIS A 184 -5.55 5.63 -9.38
C HIS A 184 -4.39 4.72 -9.04
N ALA A 185 -3.64 5.11 -8.00
CA ALA A 185 -2.49 4.38 -7.51
C ALA A 185 -2.79 3.86 -6.09
N VAL A 186 -2.55 2.58 -5.84
CA VAL A 186 -2.69 1.95 -4.52
C VAL A 186 -1.32 1.48 -4.10
N PHE A 187 -0.98 1.66 -2.82
CA PHE A 187 0.34 1.32 -2.29
C PHE A 187 0.27 1.05 -0.79
N VAL A 188 1.28 0.40 -0.24
CA VAL A 188 1.43 0.12 1.20
C VAL A 188 2.72 0.79 1.68
N LEU A 189 2.61 1.66 2.68
CA LEU A 189 3.75 2.34 3.27
C LEU A 189 4.29 1.56 4.47
N HIS A 190 5.62 1.53 4.61
CA HIS A 190 6.34 0.93 5.73
C HIS A 190 7.23 1.97 6.42
N GLY A 191 6.62 3.07 6.88
CA GLY A 191 7.30 4.13 7.62
C GLY A 191 7.27 3.95 9.13
N GLU A 192 7.78 4.94 9.83
CA GLU A 192 7.64 5.03 11.28
C GLU A 192 6.22 5.48 11.66
N ARG A 193 5.68 6.46 10.91
CA ARG A 193 4.39 7.11 11.19
C ARG A 193 3.28 6.62 10.26
N LEU A 194 3.57 6.49 8.98
CA LEU A 194 2.64 6.01 7.97
C LEU A 194 2.89 4.53 7.70
N ARG A 195 1.90 3.72 8.09
CA ARG A 195 1.91 2.27 7.89
C ARG A 195 0.64 1.81 7.19
N GLY A 196 0.74 0.71 6.46
CA GLY A 196 -0.42 0.09 5.81
C GLY A 196 -0.81 0.74 4.49
N GLY A 197 -2.01 0.39 4.02
CA GLY A 197 -2.48 0.73 2.68
C GLY A 197 -2.96 2.17 2.53
N PHE A 198 -2.61 2.78 1.40
CA PHE A 198 -3.05 4.09 0.94
C PHE A 198 -3.48 4.04 -0.53
N ALA A 199 -4.23 5.05 -0.96
CA ALA A 199 -4.55 5.29 -2.35
C ALA A 199 -4.41 6.76 -2.71
N LEU A 200 -3.90 7.02 -3.91
CA LEU A 200 -3.96 8.30 -4.61
C LEU A 200 -4.99 8.22 -5.73
N GLN A 201 -6.03 9.04 -5.65
CA GLN A 201 -7.10 9.12 -6.66
C GLN A 201 -7.13 10.52 -7.28
N ARG A 202 -6.80 10.64 -8.57
CA ARG A 202 -6.84 11.91 -9.29
C ARG A 202 -8.29 12.34 -9.51
N THR A 203 -8.60 13.58 -9.13
CA THR A 203 -9.91 14.21 -9.32
C THR A 203 -9.89 15.26 -10.43
N ARG A 204 -8.71 15.83 -10.73
CA ARG A 204 -8.52 16.81 -11.81
C ARG A 204 -7.14 16.66 -12.46
N GLY A 205 -7.08 16.68 -13.79
CA GLY A 205 -5.82 16.72 -14.55
C GLY A 205 -5.32 18.14 -14.85
N GLY A 206 -4.35 18.26 -15.77
CA GLY A 206 -3.73 19.52 -16.19
C GLY A 206 -2.41 19.82 -15.46
N ASP A 207 -1.93 21.07 -15.58
CA ASP A 207 -0.59 21.48 -15.11
C ASP A 207 -0.38 21.37 -13.59
N LYS A 208 -1.48 21.37 -12.82
CA LYS A 208 -1.49 21.15 -11.36
C LYS A 208 -2.54 20.09 -11.04
N PRO A 209 -2.25 18.81 -11.30
CA PRO A 209 -3.22 17.75 -11.15
C PRO A 209 -3.59 17.61 -9.66
N GLN A 210 -4.88 17.50 -9.38
CA GLN A 210 -5.41 17.38 -8.02
C GLN A 210 -5.80 15.94 -7.75
N TRP A 211 -5.43 15.48 -6.56
CA TRP A 211 -5.57 14.11 -6.10
C TRP A 211 -6.16 14.09 -4.69
N LEU A 212 -6.69 12.94 -4.33
CA LEU A 212 -7.04 12.60 -2.96
C LEU A 212 -6.09 11.51 -2.48
N LEU A 213 -5.38 11.78 -1.39
CA LEU A 213 -4.67 10.78 -0.60
C LEU A 213 -5.64 10.21 0.44
N ILE A 214 -5.81 8.90 0.43
CA ILE A 214 -6.84 8.20 1.21
C ILE A 214 -6.19 7.01 1.91
N LYS A 215 -6.28 6.97 3.25
CA LYS A 215 -5.92 5.77 4.02
C LYS A 215 -6.92 4.65 3.73
N ARG A 216 -6.41 3.44 3.46
CA ARG A 216 -7.26 2.24 3.29
C ARG A 216 -7.68 1.71 4.66
N ARG A 217 -8.85 1.07 4.70
CA ARG A 217 -9.29 0.29 5.85
C ARG A 217 -8.47 -1.01 5.89
N ASP A 218 -7.62 -1.11 6.91
CA ASP A 218 -6.77 -2.26 7.23
C ASP A 218 -6.40 -2.19 8.73
N ASP A 219 -5.58 -3.11 9.19
CA ASP A 219 -5.16 -3.23 10.60
C ASP A 219 -4.34 -2.02 11.11
N GLU A 220 -3.77 -1.22 10.21
CA GLU A 220 -3.00 -0.01 10.54
C GLU A 220 -3.88 1.26 10.54
N ALA A 221 -5.16 1.15 10.17
CA ALA A 221 -6.07 2.28 10.19
C ALA A 221 -6.33 2.76 11.63
N ARG A 222 -6.27 4.08 11.84
CA ARG A 222 -6.50 4.73 13.13
C ARG A 222 -7.65 5.75 13.01
N PRO A 223 -8.93 5.31 13.06
CA PRO A 223 -10.08 6.21 13.00
C PRO A 223 -10.03 7.29 14.09
N GLY A 224 -10.32 8.53 13.74
CA GLY A 224 -10.29 9.68 14.64
C GLY A 224 -8.89 10.20 15.02
N SER A 225 -7.80 9.59 14.53
CA SER A 225 -6.44 10.06 14.80
C SER A 225 -6.06 11.30 14.01
N ASP A 226 -5.17 12.12 14.58
CA ASP A 226 -4.48 13.19 13.87
C ASP A 226 -2.97 12.97 13.96
N VAL A 227 -2.46 12.14 13.05
CA VAL A 227 -1.03 11.77 13.02
C VAL A 227 -0.10 12.97 12.85
N VAL A 228 -0.58 14.07 12.25
CA VAL A 228 0.22 15.30 12.08
C VAL A 228 0.36 15.99 13.43
N ALA A 229 -0.74 16.22 14.15
CA ALA A 229 -0.71 16.83 15.47
C ALA A 229 0.05 15.97 16.50
N GLU A 230 -0.11 14.64 16.44
CA GLU A 230 0.63 13.69 17.28
C GLU A 230 2.14 13.80 17.07
N ALA A 231 2.57 13.93 15.81
CA ALA A 231 3.98 14.07 15.46
C ALA A 231 4.59 15.40 15.95
N GLU A 232 3.82 16.49 15.91
CA GLU A 232 4.26 17.79 16.45
C GLU A 232 4.43 17.72 17.98
N ALA A 233 3.50 17.06 18.67
CA ALA A 233 3.57 16.89 20.12
C ALA A 233 4.75 16.00 20.57
N ALA A 234 5.12 15.00 19.77
CA ALA A 234 6.24 14.10 20.07
C ALA A 234 7.63 14.71 19.77
N GLY A 235 7.68 15.80 19.00
CA GLY A 235 8.90 16.53 18.65
C GLY A 235 9.22 17.72 19.55
N THR A 236 8.47 17.90 20.65
CA THR A 236 8.72 18.91 21.72
C THR A 236 9.33 18.23 22.93
#